data_AF-C6PNU2-F1
#
_entry.id   AF-C6PNU2-F1
#
_cell.length_a   1.000
_cell.length_b   1.000
_cell.length_c   1.000
_cell.angle_alpha   90.00
_cell.angle_beta   90.00
_cell.angle_gamma   90.00
#
_symmetry.space_group_name_H-M   'P 1'
#
loop_
_entity.id
_entity.type
_entity.pdbx_description
1 polymer ?
#
loop_
_entity_poly.entity_id
_entity_poly.type
_entity_poly.pdbx_seq_one_letter_code
_entity_poly.pdbx_strand_id
1 'polypeptide(L)' 'MNTNYFVKTHGLGNEYIVLNEEKINFSLTQKAIKRICNVNFGIGSDGILLKVQSNKADFGLKIFNPDGSEAEKS' A
#
# COMPACT_ATOMS: atom_id res chain seq x y z
N MET A 1 -2.44 -6.35 21.53
CA MET A 1 -2.15 -6.56 20.10
C MET A 1 -2.43 -5.25 19.38
N ASN A 2 -1.55 -4.81 18.50
CA ASN A 2 -1.77 -3.60 17.72
C ASN A 2 -2.58 -3.97 16.46
N THR A 3 -3.66 -3.23 16.20
CA THR A 3 -4.54 -3.46 15.05
C THR A 3 -4.32 -2.36 14.02
N ASN A 4 -4.26 -2.74 12.74
CA ASN A 4 -4.19 -1.82 11.60
C ASN A 4 -5.37 -2.12 10.67
N TYR A 5 -5.84 -1.09 9.96
CA TYR A 5 -6.97 -1.21 9.04
C TYR A 5 -6.52 -0.89 7.61
N PHE A 6 -7.17 -1.52 6.65
CA PHE A 6 -6.93 -1.34 5.23
C PHE A 6 -8.24 -1.45 4.45
N VAL A 7 -8.23 -0.98 3.21
CA VAL A 7 -9.29 -1.27 2.23
C VAL A 7 -8.67 -2.06 1.09
N LYS A 8 -9.30 -3.17 0.69
CA LYS A 8 -8.98 -3.85 -0.57
C LYS A 8 -9.99 -3.42 -1.63
N THR A 9 -9.49 -3.00 -2.78
CA THR A 9 -10.31 -2.55 -3.91
C THR A 9 -9.63 -2.89 -5.22
N HIS A 10 -10.34 -2.77 -6.34
CA HIS A 10 -9.77 -2.97 -7.66
C HIS A 10 -10.32 -1.96 -8.68
N GLY A 11 -9.50 -1.66 -9.70
CA GLY A 11 -9.93 -0.99 -10.92
C GLY A 11 -9.78 -1.95 -12.09
N LEU A 12 -10.89 -2.40 -12.70
CA LEU A 12 -10.88 -3.34 -13.83
C LEU A 12 -10.04 -4.62 -13.62
N GLY A 13 -9.92 -5.08 -12.38
CA GLY A 13 -9.15 -6.28 -12.00
C GLY A 13 -7.75 -6.00 -11.47
N ASN A 14 -7.23 -4.77 -11.59
CA ASN A 14 -5.98 -4.37 -10.94
C ASN A 14 -6.24 -4.07 -9.46
N GLU A 15 -5.80 -4.96 -8.57
CA GLU A 15 -6.14 -4.97 -7.15
C GLU A 15 -5.14 -4.18 -6.30
N TYR A 16 -5.64 -3.34 -5.39
CA TYR A 16 -4.80 -2.59 -4.45
C TYR A 16 -5.24 -2.75 -3.00
N ILE A 17 -4.24 -2.76 -2.11
CA ILE A 17 -4.43 -2.48 -0.69
C ILE A 17 -4.20 -0.99 -0.44
N VAL A 18 -5.22 -0.31 0.07
CA VAL A 18 -5.17 1.11 0.40
C VAL A 18 -4.89 1.29 1.89
N LEU A 19 -3.85 2.07 2.20
CA LEU A 19 -3.39 2.37 3.55
C LEU A 19 -3.27 3.89 3.76
N ASN A 20 -3.37 4.31 5.02
CA ASN A 20 -3.06 5.67 5.46
C ASN A 20 -1.83 5.62 6.36
N GLU A 21 -0.75 6.31 5.97
CA GLU A 21 0.53 6.32 6.69
C GLU A 21 0.38 6.72 8.16
N GLU A 22 -0.53 7.66 8.47
CA GLU A 22 -0.77 8.12 9.84
C GLU A 22 -1.56 7.13 10.72
N LYS A 23 -2.16 6.11 10.10
CA LYS A 23 -3.03 5.13 10.79
C LYS A 23 -2.39 3.76 10.91
N ILE A 24 -1.20 3.57 10.35
CA ILE A 24 -0.43 2.35 10.50
C ILE A 24 0.65 2.52 11.58
N ASN A 25 0.86 1.46 12.37
CA ASN A 25 1.90 1.42 13.42
C ASN A 25 3.12 0.58 13.01
N PHE A 26 3.32 0.39 11.70
CA PHE A 26 4.46 -0.34 11.14
C PHE A 26 5.02 0.41 9.92
N SER A 27 6.27 0.16 9.60
CA SER A 27 6.90 0.70 8.39
C SER A 27 6.70 -0.22 7.19
N LEU A 28 6.31 0.36 6.04
CA LEU A 28 6.22 -0.34 4.76
C LEU A 28 7.61 -0.59 4.16
N THR A 29 8.39 -1.46 4.79
CA THR A 29 9.64 -1.97 4.23
C THR A 29 9.36 -2.86 3.01
N GLN A 30 10.35 -3.04 2.12
CA GLN A 30 10.23 -3.96 0.98
C GLN A 30 9.79 -5.37 1.41
N LYS A 31 10.29 -5.87 2.54
CA LYS A 31 9.88 -7.17 3.11
C LYS A 31 8.41 -7.18 3.53
N ALA A 32 7.94 -6.11 4.17
CA ALA A 32 6.54 -5.97 4.56
C ALA A 32 5.62 -5.90 3.33
N ILE A 33 5.98 -5.10 2.32
CA ILE A 33 5.23 -4.95 1.08
C ILE A 33 5.12 -6.32 0.37
N LYS A 34 6.25 -7.00 0.13
CA LYS A 34 6.26 -8.35 -0.46
C LYS A 34 5.39 -9.34 0.31
N ARG A 35 5.38 -9.28 1.64
CA ARG A 35 4.56 -10.16 2.47
C ARG A 35 3.07 -9.82 2.36
N ILE A 36 2.71 -8.54 2.35
CA ILE A 36 1.32 -8.07 2.23
C ILE A 36 0.75 -8.47 0.85
N CYS A 37 1.49 -8.20 -0.22
CA CYS A 37 1.04 -8.47 -1.59
C CYS A 37 1.06 -9.95 -1.99
N ASN A 38 1.72 -10.83 -1.22
CA ASN A 38 1.74 -12.25 -1.51
C ASN A 38 0.33 -12.86 -1.45
N VAL A 39 -0.14 -13.48 -2.54
CA VAL A 39 -1.50 -14.03 -2.64
C VAL A 39 -1.76 -15.28 -1.80
N ASN A 40 -0.72 -16.04 -1.45
CA ASN A 40 -0.87 -17.30 -0.72
C ASN A 40 -0.73 -17.14 0.79
N PHE A 41 0.11 -16.20 1.22
CA PHE A 41 0.49 -16.03 2.63
C PHE A 41 0.31 -14.61 3.16
N GLY A 42 -0.10 -13.67 2.29
CA GLY A 42 -0.43 -12.30 2.60
C GLY A 42 -1.92 -12.02 2.42
N ILE A 43 -2.24 -10.76 2.12
CA ILE A 43 -3.60 -10.33 1.76
C ILE A 43 -3.83 -10.52 0.26
N GLY A 44 -2.77 -10.43 -0.55
CA GLY A 44 -2.82 -10.57 -2.00
C GLY A 44 -3.30 -9.30 -2.71
N SER A 45 -2.44 -8.72 -3.57
CA SER A 45 -2.75 -7.54 -4.38
C SER A 45 -1.68 -7.28 -5.44
N ASP A 46 -2.04 -6.52 -6.47
CA ASP A 46 -1.11 -6.01 -7.49
C ASP A 46 -0.31 -4.79 -7.00
N GLY A 47 -0.65 -4.24 -5.83
CA GLY A 47 0.17 -3.23 -5.17
C GLY A 47 -0.45 -2.62 -3.91
N ILE A 48 0.23 -1.62 -3.37
CA ILE A 48 -0.23 -0.83 -2.22
C ILE A 48 -0.35 0.63 -2.62
N LEU A 49 -1.50 1.24 -2.33
CA LEU A 49 -1.72 2.68 -2.40
C LEU A 49 -1.57 3.25 -0.99
N LEU A 50 -0.52 4.03 -0.75
CA LEU A 50 -0.27 4.67 0.54
C LEU A 50 -0.61 6.16 0.46
N LYS A 51 -1.66 6.56 1.17
CA LYS A 51 -1.93 7.98 1.43
C LYS A 51 -0.86 8.52 2.38
N VAL A 52 -0.16 9.55 1.93
CA VAL A 52 0.88 10.28 2.68
C VAL A 52 0.52 11.75 2.81
N GLN A 53 1.22 12.49 3.67
CA GLN A 53 1.06 13.93 3.76
C GLN A 53 1.56 14.65 2.49
N SER A 54 0.95 15.79 2.17
CA SER A 54 1.36 16.65 1.05
C SER A 54 1.39 18.11 1.48
N ASN A 55 2.40 18.83 1.01
CA ASN A 55 2.54 20.27 1.25
C ASN A 55 1.83 21.13 0.19
N LYS A 56 1.25 20.52 -0.86
CA LYS A 56 0.72 21.23 -2.04
C LYS A 56 -0.71 20.82 -2.44
N ALA A 57 -1.26 19.78 -1.82
CA ALA A 57 -2.58 19.22 -2.14
C ALA A 57 -3.19 18.61 -0.88
N ASP A 58 -4.45 18.18 -0.94
CA ASP A 58 -5.15 17.59 0.21
C ASP A 58 -4.44 16.35 0.78
N PHE A 59 -3.73 15.59 -0.07
CA PHE A 59 -2.86 14.49 0.33
C PHE A 59 -1.85 14.15 -0.78
N GLY A 60 -0.84 13.36 -0.42
CA GLY A 60 0.08 12.72 -1.34
C GLY A 60 -0.26 11.25 -1.50
N LEU A 61 0.20 10.65 -2.59
CA LEU A 61 0.04 9.23 -2.86
C LEU A 61 1.40 8.64 -3.24
N LYS A 62 1.78 7.55 -2.56
CA LYS A 62 2.84 6.64 -2.99
C LYS A 62 2.21 5.33 -3.45
N ILE A 63 2.78 4.74 -4.49
CA ILE A 63 2.31 3.48 -5.07
C ILE A 63 3.46 2.49 -4.98
N PHE A 64 3.24 1.35 -4.32
CA PHE A 64 4.23 0.29 -4.24
C PHE A 64 3.79 -0.92 -5.03
N ASN A 65 4.70 -1.44 -5.86
CA ASN A 65 4.53 -2.69 -6.58
C ASN A 65 4.70 -3.90 -5.63
N PRO A 66 4.29 -5.12 -6.02
CA PRO A 66 4.36 -6.31 -5.17
C PRO A 66 5.80 -6.71 -4.81
N ASP A 67 6.78 -6.31 -5.61
CA ASP A 67 8.21 -6.49 -5.32
C ASP A 67 8.78 -5.43 -4.35
N GLY A 68 7.95 -4.48 -3.92
CA GLY A 68 8.26 -3.38 -3.02
C GLY A 68 9.06 -2.24 -3.66
N SER A 69 9.20 -2.20 -4.99
CA SER A 69 9.58 -0.98 -5.69
C SER A 69 8.47 0.06 -5.60
N GLU A 70 8.83 1.35 -5.55
CA GLU A 70 7.87 2.45 -5.69
C GLU A 70 7.67 2.72 -7.18
N ALA A 71 6.41 2.80 -7.63
CA ALA A 71 6.12 3.09 -9.02
C ALA A 71 6.46 4.56 -9.32
N GLU A 72 7.27 4.79 -10.36
CA GLU A 72 7.56 6.14 -10.83
C GLU A 72 6.36 6.71 -11.59
N LYS A 73 6.08 7.99 -11.36
CA LYS A 73 5.07 8.72 -12.14
C LYS A 73 5.61 8.91 -13.56
N SER A 74 4.89 8.38 -14.56
CA SER A 74 5.13 8.72 -15.98
C SER A 74 4.82 10.18 -16.27
#